data_AF-A0A4R9BMN9-F1
#
_entry.id   AF-A0A4R9BMN9-F1
#
_cell.length_a   1.000
_cell.length_b   1.000
_cell.length_c   1.000
_cell.angle_alpha   90.00
_cell.angle_beta   90.00
_cell.angle_gamma   90.00
#
_symmetry.space_group_name_H-M   'P 1'
#
loop_
_entity.id
_entity.type
_entity.pdbx_description
1 polymer ?
#
loop_
_entity_poly.entity_id
_entity_poly.type
_entity_poly.pdbx_seq_one_letter_code
_entity_poly.pdbx_strand_id
1 'polypeptide(L)'
;MSGNKNESSKTGTGQGRQDSTGQQSTWEAHITFLRSRAAVARAEVSAIEAMHRDPDNLEDLLANASPEEVAMVEAVEHRISERVIAARQVADAAESDYERAVLDGPEADGTAPRPDEDTV
;
A
#
# COMPACT_ATOMS: atom_id res chain seq x y z
N MET A 1 -5.15 -69.31 -18.49
CA MET A 1 -4.16 -68.49 -19.22
C MET A 1 -4.17 -67.11 -18.59
N SER A 2 -3.08 -66.75 -17.93
CA SER A 2 -2.90 -65.45 -17.27
C SER A 2 -2.52 -64.40 -18.31
N GLY A 3 -3.18 -63.24 -18.27
CA GLY A 3 -2.97 -62.13 -19.19
C GLY A 3 -3.10 -60.81 -18.44
N ASN A 4 -2.02 -60.44 -17.77
CA ASN A 4 -1.80 -59.22 -17.01
C ASN A 4 -1.79 -58.00 -17.96
N LYS A 5 -2.62 -56.99 -17.71
CA LYS A 5 -2.42 -55.63 -18.27
C LYS A 5 -2.76 -54.59 -17.20
N ASN A 6 -1.82 -54.42 -16.28
CA ASN A 6 -1.76 -53.27 -15.40
C ASN A 6 -0.76 -52.29 -16.05
N GLU A 7 -1.25 -51.36 -16.86
CA GLU A 7 -0.46 -50.23 -17.34
C GLU A 7 -0.86 -48.99 -16.53
N SER A 8 -0.10 -48.78 -15.46
CA SER A 8 -0.02 -47.53 -14.74
C SER A 8 0.59 -46.47 -15.66
N SER A 9 -0.24 -45.62 -16.25
CA SER A 9 0.21 -44.35 -16.82
C SER A 9 -0.01 -43.24 -15.80
N LYS A 10 0.89 -43.21 -14.81
CA LYS A 10 1.19 -42.04 -14.00
C LYS A 10 1.88 -41.02 -14.91
N THR A 11 1.11 -40.17 -15.58
CA THR A 11 1.57 -38.88 -16.12
C THR A 11 1.00 -37.84 -15.15
N GLY A 12 1.78 -37.25 -14.26
CA GLY A 12 2.91 -36.39 -14.61
C GLY A 12 2.44 -34.95 -14.44
N THR A 13 2.32 -34.54 -13.17
CA THR A 13 2.54 -33.19 -12.64
C THR A 13 2.63 -32.06 -13.68
N GLY A 14 1.47 -31.53 -14.09
CA GLY A 14 1.34 -30.32 -14.91
C GLY A 14 0.75 -29.11 -14.17
N GLN A 15 0.31 -29.27 -12.91
CA GLN A 15 -0.44 -28.23 -12.19
C GLN A 15 0.45 -27.28 -11.36
N GLY A 16 1.62 -27.70 -10.90
CA GLY A 16 2.47 -26.85 -10.05
C GLY A 16 3.21 -25.69 -10.75
N ARG A 17 3.10 -25.52 -12.08
CA ARG A 17 3.81 -24.46 -12.82
C ARG A 17 2.89 -23.33 -13.29
N GLN A 18 1.62 -23.63 -13.51
CA GLN A 18 0.62 -22.64 -13.94
C GLN A 18 0.08 -21.85 -12.75
N ASP A 19 -0.11 -22.49 -11.59
CA ASP A 19 -0.62 -21.83 -10.39
C ASP A 19 0.40 -20.82 -9.81
N SER A 20 1.68 -21.19 -9.73
CA SER A 20 2.75 -20.29 -9.23
C SER A 20 2.95 -19.05 -10.11
N THR A 21 2.80 -19.19 -11.43
CA THR A 21 2.96 -18.06 -12.36
C THR A 21 1.79 -17.08 -12.26
N GLY A 22 0.57 -17.57 -12.04
CA GLY A 22 -0.62 -16.73 -11.84
C GLY A 22 -0.62 -16.01 -10.47
N GLN A 23 -0.18 -16.70 -9.42
CA GLN A 23 -0.01 -16.11 -8.08
C GLN A 23 1.07 -15.02 -8.09
N GLN A 24 2.20 -15.27 -8.76
CA GLN A 24 3.26 -14.28 -8.89
C GLN A 24 2.80 -13.03 -9.66
N SER A 25 2.08 -13.19 -10.79
CA SER A 25 1.57 -12.05 -11.55
C SER A 25 0.54 -11.22 -10.76
N THR A 26 -0.32 -11.87 -9.98
CA THR A 26 -1.30 -11.17 -9.12
C THR A 26 -0.60 -10.41 -7.99
N TRP A 27 0.41 -11.01 -7.36
CA TRP A 27 1.21 -10.36 -6.34
C TRP A 27 1.97 -9.15 -6.92
N GLU A 28 2.63 -9.29 -8.07
CA GLU A 28 3.35 -8.17 -8.72
C GLU A 28 2.43 -6.99 -9.05
N ALA A 29 1.21 -7.26 -9.54
CA ALA A 29 0.20 -6.24 -9.78
C ALA A 29 -0.24 -5.55 -8.48
N HIS A 30 -0.45 -6.32 -7.41
CA HIS A 30 -0.81 -5.81 -6.09
C HIS A 30 0.29 -4.91 -5.51
N ILE A 31 1.55 -5.35 -5.54
CA ILE A 31 2.71 -4.54 -5.11
C ILE A 31 2.82 -3.24 -5.91
N THR A 32 2.63 -3.31 -7.23
CA THR A 32 2.67 -2.13 -8.09
C THR A 32 1.57 -1.12 -7.73
N PHE A 33 0.36 -1.61 -7.46
CA PHE A 33 -0.75 -0.79 -7.02
C PHE A 33 -0.46 -0.11 -5.67
N LEU A 34 -0.02 -0.86 -4.66
CA LEU A 34 0.28 -0.32 -3.33
C LEU A 34 1.42 0.70 -3.38
N ARG A 35 2.47 0.43 -4.14
CA ARG A 35 3.56 1.39 -4.38
C ARG A 35 3.04 2.70 -4.97
N SER A 36 2.17 2.59 -5.99
CA SER A 36 1.59 3.76 -6.64
C SER A 36 0.70 4.57 -5.68
N ARG A 37 -0.10 3.88 -4.87
CA ARG A 37 -0.93 4.50 -3.82
C ARG A 37 -0.08 5.26 -2.80
N ALA A 38 1.01 4.66 -2.30
CA ALA A 38 1.92 5.31 -1.36
C ALA A 38 2.58 6.56 -1.97
N ALA A 39 2.99 6.48 -3.24
CA ALA A 39 3.57 7.62 -3.96
C ALA A 39 2.57 8.78 -4.11
N VAL A 40 1.30 8.48 -4.44
CA VAL A 40 0.24 9.49 -4.55
C VAL A 40 -0.03 10.14 -3.20
N ALA A 41 -0.15 9.35 -2.13
CA ALA A 41 -0.40 9.89 -0.79
C ALA A 41 0.73 10.82 -0.31
N ARG A 42 1.99 10.48 -0.60
CA ARG A 42 3.13 11.39 -0.35
C ARG A 42 3.06 12.67 -1.16
N ALA A 43 2.70 12.58 -2.44
CA ALA A 43 2.53 13.75 -3.28
C ALA A 43 1.41 14.67 -2.78
N GLU A 44 0.33 14.11 -2.22
CA GLU A 44 -0.76 14.87 -1.61
C GLU A 44 -0.29 15.63 -0.36
N VAL A 45 0.52 15.02 0.51
CA VAL A 45 1.15 15.71 1.64
C VAL A 45 1.93 16.94 1.14
N SER A 46 2.81 16.76 0.17
CA SER A 46 3.59 17.87 -0.39
C SER A 46 2.73 18.95 -1.05
N ALA A 47 1.64 18.55 -1.71
CA ALA A 47 0.72 19.50 -2.33
C ALA A 47 -0.01 20.35 -1.28
N ILE A 48 -0.43 19.76 -0.16
CA ILE A 48 -1.09 20.49 0.93
C ILE A 48 -0.07 21.36 1.68
N GLU A 49 1.14 20.86 1.92
CA GLU A 49 2.22 21.64 2.54
C GLU A 49 2.57 22.87 1.70
N ALA A 50 2.56 22.77 0.38
CA ALA A 50 2.77 23.90 -0.52
C ALA A 50 1.63 24.94 -0.48
N MET A 51 0.49 24.64 0.16
CA MET A 51 -0.57 25.62 0.39
C MET A 51 -0.26 26.56 1.56
N HIS A 52 0.66 26.19 2.45
CA HIS A 52 1.10 27.10 3.51
C HIS A 52 1.67 28.37 2.92
N ARG A 53 1.40 29.50 3.57
CA ARG A 53 2.09 30.74 3.22
C ARG A 53 3.55 30.62 3.63
N ASP A 54 4.42 31.19 2.79
CA ASP A 54 5.84 31.31 3.12
C ASP A 54 6.01 32.05 4.46
N PRO A 55 6.76 31.48 5.44
CA PRO A 55 6.85 32.03 6.79
C PRO A 55 7.37 33.47 6.85
N ASP A 56 8.33 33.82 6.01
CA ASP A 56 8.93 35.16 5.98
C ASP A 56 7.90 36.18 5.49
N ASN A 57 7.13 35.81 4.46
CA ASN A 57 6.04 36.65 3.95
C ASN A 57 4.86 36.74 4.92
N LEU A 58 4.62 35.68 5.71
CA LEU A 58 3.55 35.64 6.68
C LEU A 58 3.82 36.63 7.84
N GLU A 59 5.05 36.66 8.35
CA GLU A 59 5.44 37.59 9.41
C GLU A 59 5.26 39.06 8.98
N ASP A 60 5.72 39.42 7.78
CA ASP A 60 5.58 40.77 7.22
C ASP A 60 4.11 41.20 7.02
N LEU A 61 3.26 40.25 6.58
CA LEU A 61 1.82 40.47 6.43
C LEU A 61 1.14 40.68 7.78
N LEU A 62 1.47 39.86 8.78
CA LEU A 62 0.86 39.93 10.11
C LEU A 62 1.28 41.19 10.86
N ALA A 63 2.51 41.68 10.65
CA ALA A 63 3.01 42.91 11.31
C ALA A 63 2.18 44.16 10.99
N ASN A 64 1.49 44.18 9.84
CA ASN A 64 0.70 45.32 9.37
C ASN A 64 -0.82 45.03 9.33
N ALA A 65 -1.23 43.83 9.73
CA ALA A 65 -2.62 43.39 9.67
C ALA A 65 -3.44 43.90 10.87
N SER A 66 -4.73 44.11 10.64
CA SER A 66 -5.69 44.30 11.73
C SER A 66 -5.89 43.00 12.52
N PRO A 67 -6.38 43.07 13.77
CA PRO A 67 -6.64 41.87 14.57
C PRO A 67 -7.58 40.85 13.91
N GLU A 68 -8.56 41.32 13.12
CA GLU A 68 -9.48 40.44 12.39
C GLU A 68 -8.77 39.69 11.25
N GLU A 69 -7.92 40.39 10.50
CA GLU A 69 -7.11 39.78 9.43
C GLU A 69 -6.12 38.76 9.99
N VAL A 70 -5.48 39.05 11.13
CA VAL A 70 -4.62 38.10 11.85
C VAL A 70 -5.40 36.83 12.19
N ALA A 71 -6.58 36.96 12.81
CA ALA A 71 -7.39 35.81 13.20
C ALA A 71 -7.83 34.96 12.00
N MET A 72 -8.16 35.59 10.87
CA MET A 72 -8.50 34.86 9.64
C MET A 72 -7.29 34.10 9.07
N VAL A 73 -6.12 34.74 9.02
CA VAL A 73 -4.90 34.11 8.52
C VAL A 73 -4.50 32.93 9.40
N GLU A 74 -4.48 33.11 10.72
CA GLU A 74 -4.21 32.03 11.68
C GLU A 74 -5.18 30.85 11.52
N ALA A 75 -6.48 31.12 11.35
CA ALA A 75 -7.48 30.07 11.14
C ALA A 75 -7.24 29.27 9.85
N VAL A 76 -6.82 29.93 8.77
CA VAL A 76 -6.47 29.27 7.51
C VAL A 76 -5.21 28.43 7.65
N GLU A 77 -4.14 28.99 8.21
CA GLU A 77 -2.86 28.27 8.44
C GLU A 77 -3.04 27.07 9.37
N HIS A 78 -3.86 27.22 10.42
CA HIS A 78 -4.21 26.12 11.31
C HIS A 78 -4.94 25.01 10.56
N ARG A 79 -5.93 25.34 9.74
CA ARG A 79 -6.67 24.36 8.94
C ARG A 79 -5.78 23.65 7.92
N ILE A 80 -4.82 24.34 7.32
CA ILE A 80 -3.84 23.71 6.42
C ILE A 80 -2.98 22.71 7.23
N SER A 81 -2.50 23.12 8.40
CA SER A 81 -1.72 22.25 9.30
C SER A 81 -2.47 20.96 9.67
N GLU A 82 -3.75 21.06 10.05
CA GLU A 82 -4.59 19.90 10.35
C GLU A 82 -4.71 18.95 9.16
N ARG A 83 -4.85 19.50 7.95
CA ARG A 83 -4.92 18.70 6.72
C ARG A 83 -3.59 18.02 6.40
N VAL A 84 -2.46 18.69 6.62
CA VAL A 84 -1.14 18.06 6.48
C VAL A 84 -0.99 16.89 7.43
N ILE A 85 -1.40 17.03 8.69
CA ILE A 85 -1.33 15.93 9.67
C ILE A 85 -2.18 14.74 9.22
N ALA A 86 -3.43 14.98 8.82
CA ALA A 86 -4.30 13.92 8.34
C ALA A 86 -3.76 13.23 7.08
N ALA A 87 -3.24 14.00 6.11
CA ALA A 87 -2.64 13.46 4.90
C ALA A 87 -1.39 12.62 5.19
N ARG A 88 -0.55 13.05 6.14
CA ARG A 88 0.62 12.29 6.59
C ARG A 88 0.24 10.93 7.17
N GLN A 89 -0.80 10.87 8.01
CA GLN A 89 -1.30 9.60 8.54
C GLN A 89 -1.76 8.64 7.43
N VAL A 90 -2.39 9.16 6.37
CA VAL A 90 -2.78 8.35 5.20
C VAL A 90 -1.57 7.89 4.41
N ALA A 91 -0.57 8.75 4.22
CA ALA A 91 0.67 8.41 3.53
C ALA A 91 1.46 7.33 4.28
N ASP A 92 1.61 7.47 5.60
CA ASP A 92 2.28 6.50 6.47
C ASP A 92 1.57 5.14 6.45
N ALA A 93 0.22 5.15 6.50
CA ALA A 93 -0.56 3.91 6.39
C ALA A 93 -0.40 3.24 5.02
N ALA A 94 -0.41 4.02 3.93
CA ALA A 94 -0.23 3.49 2.58
C ALA A 94 1.18 2.92 2.35
N GLU A 95 2.21 3.54 2.94
CA GLU A 95 3.58 3.03 2.93
C GLU A 95 3.69 1.73 3.75
N SER A 96 3.10 1.69 4.94
CA SER A 96 3.09 0.48 5.77
C SER A 96 2.37 -0.69 5.07
N ASP A 97 1.24 -0.44 4.41
CA ASP A 97 0.53 -1.44 3.59
C ASP A 97 1.46 -2.01 2.49
N TYR A 98 2.19 -1.13 1.79
CA TYR A 98 3.13 -1.52 0.75
C TYR A 98 4.30 -2.34 1.30
N GLU A 99 4.96 -1.86 2.36
CA GLU A 99 6.10 -2.54 2.99
C GLU A 99 5.69 -3.93 3.48
N ARG A 100 4.52 -4.04 4.12
CA ARG A 100 3.99 -5.33 4.56
C ARG A 100 3.77 -6.29 3.40
N ALA A 101 3.12 -5.84 2.33
CA ALA A 101 2.86 -6.69 1.17
C ALA A 101 4.16 -7.17 0.49
N VAL A 102 5.20 -6.35 0.47
CA VAL A 102 6.54 -6.73 -0.03
C VAL A 102 7.16 -7.81 0.85
N LEU A 103 7.03 -7.71 2.17
CA LEU A 103 7.56 -8.69 3.13
C LEU A 103 6.79 -10.02 3.10
N ASP A 104 5.47 -9.98 2.94
CA ASP A 104 4.61 -11.18 2.91
C ASP A 104 4.91 -12.04 1.66
N GLY A 105 5.31 -11.43 0.55
CA GLY A 105 5.69 -12.14 -0.68
C GLY A 105 4.54 -12.89 -1.37
N PRO A 106 4.78 -13.52 -2.53
CA PRO A 106 3.74 -14.20 -3.32
C PRO A 106 3.22 -15.51 -2.70
N GLU A 107 3.94 -16.08 -1.73
CA GLU A 107 3.65 -17.39 -1.11
C GLU A 107 2.69 -17.30 0.09
N ALA A 108 2.54 -16.11 0.70
CA ALA A 108 1.73 -15.93 1.90
C ALA A 108 0.21 -16.07 1.67
N ASP A 109 -0.25 -15.98 0.42
CA ASP A 109 -1.68 -16.04 0.05
C ASP A 109 -2.15 -17.45 -0.37
N GLY A 110 -1.28 -18.47 -0.26
CA GLY A 110 -1.48 -19.75 -0.96
C GLY A 110 -1.35 -21.06 -0.18
N THR A 111 -0.83 -21.11 1.05
CA THR A 111 -0.65 -22.42 1.73
C THR A 111 -0.71 -22.31 3.25
N ALA A 112 -1.90 -22.44 3.82
CA ALA A 112 -2.01 -23.22 5.05
C ALA A 112 -1.83 -24.69 4.63
N PRO A 113 -0.82 -25.42 5.14
CA PRO A 113 -0.74 -26.86 4.91
C PRO A 113 -2.04 -27.47 5.44
N ARG A 114 -2.78 -28.18 4.57
CA ARG A 114 -3.88 -29.02 5.04
C ARG A 114 -3.27 -29.99 6.06
N PRO A 115 -3.79 -30.08 7.30
CA PRO A 115 -3.36 -31.13 8.19
C PRO A 115 -3.74 -32.44 7.50
N ASP A 116 -2.72 -33.24 7.19
CA ASP A 116 -2.89 -34.58 6.66
C ASP A 116 -3.57 -35.43 7.74
N GLU A 117 -4.90 -35.40 7.81
CA GLU A 117 -5.69 -36.38 8.55
C GLU A 117 -5.75 -37.69 7.75
N ASP A 118 -4.59 -38.30 7.56
CA ASP A 118 -4.45 -39.73 7.32
C ASP A 118 -3.38 -40.25 8.28
N THR A 119 -3.76 -40.34 9.57
CA THR A 119 -3.03 -41.17 10.52
C THR A 119 -3.94 -42.31 10.98
N VAL A 120 -3.78 -43.43 10.28
CA VAL A 120 -3.94 -44.85 10.68
C VAL A 120 -5.29 -45.32 11.22
#